data_AF-Q2H7T5-F1
#
_entry.id   AF-Q2H7T5-F1
#
_cell.length_a   1.000
_cell.length_b   1.000
_cell.length_c   1.000
_cell.angle_alpha   90.00
_cell.angle_beta   90.00
_cell.angle_gamma   90.00
#
_symmetry.space_group_name_H-M   'P 1'
#
loop_
_entity.id
_entity.type
_entity.pdbx_description
1 polymer ?
#
loop_
_entity_poly.entity_id
_entity_poly.type
_entity_poly.pdbx_seq_one_letter_code
_entity_poly.pdbx_strand_id
1 'polypeptide(L)'
;MTLMSRNFFFLLVVGAIQAAATPYNATVLLTQLNSTLNGRVQLSKPLAAPCFSEPSGAPCLAVKKQLKAPLGFYHSNKYQGFQYMQGEACLADPNDQCLLEPGTLDTPGNASCNQGLVSSLYVEINGATDVPKIFEYARTSGTTLSIKNSGHDYVMRSSRRGSLAIWTRGLQGKRFHASFTPAGCSNSHRTTAITFGAGVNTDEAVTFAHDNGFVFDGGSASTIGVSGGWLLNGGHSVLSNNIGLAVDRVVQLTIATADGNIRIANQCQNSELFWALRGGGSGSFGVVLSSTFRVDPETRITAAILGFEANPDVQKRFVEILAENMPSWALEGWGGPVGPNLAILVNPRSDVDVSTADKTLAPLVAHTLAQHGKAAITSYNSYYDFYKAVINGTHAAIVPVSVAVMVTSRVIPETVFVNDTARASMVDAIMGLQKSGLAVSMLSTMPFLYGRRQTQRMTSVHPTWYRSVWSVVAYAMWNADSSFEERQKTVTLLQKETQSLKQLAPEGCTYANEGYAWLAGWSQEFWGENYDALLELKKRYDPYRLLSCWHCVGWDESHPNYECISGLAPRVN
;
A
#
# COMPACT_ATOMS: atom_id res chain seq x y z
N MET A 1 67.49 23.98 2.29
CA MET A 1 66.68 25.20 2.53
C MET A 1 65.92 25.49 1.25
N THR A 2 64.58 25.40 1.33
CA THR A 2 63.56 25.96 0.42
C THR A 2 63.64 25.71 -1.08
N LEU A 3 62.77 24.82 -1.57
CA LEU A 3 62.02 25.05 -2.82
C LEU A 3 60.65 24.36 -2.74
N MET A 4 59.59 25.16 -2.56
CA MET A 4 58.20 24.75 -2.67
C MET A 4 57.85 24.53 -4.15
N SER A 5 57.27 23.40 -4.50
CA SER A 5 56.49 23.25 -5.74
C SER A 5 55.02 22.98 -5.38
N ARG A 6 54.13 23.88 -5.82
CA ARG A 6 52.67 23.74 -5.74
C ARG A 6 52.20 23.03 -7.01
N ASN A 7 51.73 21.80 -6.88
CA ASN A 7 50.97 21.13 -7.95
C ASN A 7 49.51 21.55 -7.85
N PHE A 8 49.01 22.25 -8.89
CA PHE A 8 47.59 22.49 -9.11
C PHE A 8 47.00 21.29 -9.85
N PHE A 9 46.12 20.53 -9.20
CA PHE A 9 45.22 19.58 -9.86
C PHE A 9 44.01 20.35 -10.39
N PHE A 10 43.84 20.38 -11.72
CA PHE A 10 42.58 20.79 -12.36
C PHE A 10 41.56 19.65 -12.24
N LEU A 11 40.55 19.80 -11.39
CA LEU A 11 39.33 18.99 -11.46
C LEU A 11 38.43 19.56 -12.56
N LEU A 12 38.28 18.83 -13.66
CA LEU A 12 37.25 19.06 -14.67
C LEU A 12 35.91 18.55 -14.13
N VAL A 13 35.10 19.46 -13.58
CA VAL A 13 33.68 19.21 -13.29
C VAL A 13 32.92 19.33 -14.60
N VAL A 14 32.61 18.20 -15.23
CA VAL A 14 31.62 18.15 -16.32
C VAL A 14 30.24 18.18 -15.67
N GLY A 15 29.75 19.39 -15.38
CA GLY A 15 28.35 19.60 -15.03
C GLY A 15 27.50 19.46 -16.29
N ALA A 16 26.62 18.45 -16.35
CA ALA A 16 25.58 18.39 -17.35
C ALA A 16 24.60 19.55 -17.09
N ILE A 17 24.68 20.61 -17.90
CA ILE A 17 23.69 21.69 -17.89
C ILE A 17 22.42 21.13 -18.52
N GLN A 18 21.47 20.73 -17.69
CA GLN A 18 20.13 20.37 -18.12
C GLN A 18 19.39 21.68 -18.42
N ALA A 19 19.40 22.10 -19.68
CA ALA A 19 18.70 23.31 -20.10
C ALA A 19 17.20 23.14 -19.83
N ALA A 20 16.64 23.97 -18.95
CA ALA A 20 15.20 24.00 -18.72
C ALA A 20 14.48 24.36 -20.03
N ALA A 21 13.48 23.58 -20.42
CA ALA A 21 12.70 23.87 -21.62
C ALA A 21 11.98 25.23 -21.46
N THR A 22 12.05 26.07 -22.49
CA THR A 22 11.24 27.29 -22.53
C THR A 22 9.74 26.93 -22.56
N PRO A 23 8.83 27.80 -22.08
CA PRO A 23 7.38 27.53 -22.07
C PRO A 23 6.80 27.14 -23.45
N TYR A 24 7.34 27.74 -24.52
CA TYR A 24 7.00 27.39 -25.90
C TYR A 24 7.39 25.94 -26.24
N ASN A 25 8.62 25.54 -25.92
CA ASN A 25 9.09 24.18 -26.16
C ASN A 25 8.31 23.14 -25.35
N ALA A 26 7.96 23.44 -24.09
CA ALA A 26 7.15 22.55 -23.26
C ALA A 26 5.76 22.28 -23.87
N THR A 27 5.13 23.30 -24.47
CA THR A 27 3.82 23.19 -25.15
C THR A 27 3.89 22.33 -26.41
N VAL A 28 4.96 22.50 -27.20
CA VAL A 28 5.20 21.68 -28.41
C VAL A 28 5.43 20.21 -28.05
N LEU A 29 6.29 19.94 -27.05
CA LEU A 29 6.57 18.58 -26.58
C LEU A 29 5.31 17.88 -26.05
N LEU A 30 4.45 18.60 -25.31
CA LEU A 30 3.20 18.05 -24.81
C LEU A 30 2.22 17.72 -25.95
N THR A 31 2.14 18.59 -26.96
CA THR A 31 1.32 18.38 -28.16
C THR A 31 1.79 17.15 -28.94
N GLN A 32 3.10 16.99 -29.10
CA GLN A 32 3.70 15.81 -29.73
C GLN A 32 3.43 14.53 -28.93
N LEU A 33 3.57 14.56 -27.61
CA LEU A 33 3.22 13.42 -26.76
C LEU A 33 1.75 13.06 -26.94
N ASN A 34 0.85 14.05 -26.90
CA ASN A 34 -0.58 13.81 -27.05
C ASN A 34 -0.92 13.18 -28.41
N SER A 35 -0.31 13.67 -29.49
CA SER A 35 -0.44 13.06 -30.82
C SER A 35 0.06 11.61 -30.85
N THR A 36 1.24 11.35 -30.27
CA THR A 36 1.87 10.01 -30.21
C THR A 36 1.08 9.01 -29.36
N LEU A 37 0.25 9.53 -28.44
CA LEU A 37 -0.67 8.77 -27.59
C LEU A 37 -2.13 8.84 -28.08
N ASN A 38 -2.36 9.24 -29.33
CA ASN A 38 -3.69 9.30 -29.95
C ASN A 38 -4.71 10.15 -29.18
N GLY A 39 -4.30 11.31 -28.65
CA GLY A 39 -5.19 12.23 -27.94
C GLY A 39 -5.47 11.87 -26.48
N ARG A 40 -4.77 10.89 -25.91
CA ARG A 40 -5.02 10.39 -24.54
C ARG A 40 -4.42 11.22 -23.40
N VAL A 41 -3.72 12.32 -23.68
CA VAL A 41 -3.31 13.25 -22.61
C VAL A 41 -4.52 14.09 -22.22
N GLN A 42 -4.91 14.00 -20.96
CA GLN A 42 -6.14 14.59 -20.43
C GLN A 42 -5.83 15.60 -19.32
N LEU A 43 -6.59 16.69 -19.28
CA LEU A 43 -6.60 17.61 -18.14
C LEU A 43 -7.35 16.97 -16.97
N SER A 44 -6.85 17.18 -15.76
CA SER A 44 -7.47 16.70 -14.54
C SER A 44 -7.77 17.85 -13.58
N LYS A 45 -9.01 17.87 -13.09
CA LYS A 45 -9.48 18.71 -11.99
C LYS A 45 -9.84 17.81 -10.80
N PRO A 46 -9.79 18.29 -9.56
CA PRO A 46 -10.17 17.49 -8.39
C PRO A 46 -11.57 16.86 -8.53
N LEU A 47 -11.76 15.69 -7.90
CA LEU A 47 -12.98 14.88 -8.08
C LEU A 47 -14.25 15.64 -7.70
N ALA A 48 -14.19 16.45 -6.64
CA ALA A 48 -15.32 17.21 -6.12
C ALA A 48 -15.51 18.59 -6.77
N ALA A 49 -14.71 18.97 -7.79
CA ALA A 49 -14.78 20.30 -8.41
C ALA A 49 -16.19 20.77 -8.81
N PRO A 50 -17.07 19.90 -9.35
CA PRO A 50 -18.44 20.33 -9.69
C PRO A 50 -19.27 20.81 -8.50
N CYS A 51 -18.96 20.34 -7.28
CA CYS A 51 -19.67 20.71 -6.06
C CYS A 51 -19.31 22.08 -5.49
N PHE A 52 -18.21 22.68 -5.96
CA PHE A 52 -17.82 24.03 -5.57
C PHE A 52 -18.32 25.08 -6.56
N SER A 53 -18.50 24.72 -7.84
CA SER A 53 -19.06 25.63 -8.85
C SER A 53 -20.59 25.66 -8.81
N GLU A 54 -21.23 24.50 -8.68
CA GLU A 54 -22.69 24.36 -8.68
C GLU A 54 -23.12 23.34 -7.61
N PRO A 55 -23.12 23.71 -6.32
CA PRO A 55 -23.38 22.77 -5.21
C PRO A 55 -24.71 22.01 -5.33
N SER A 56 -25.73 22.66 -5.90
CA SER A 56 -27.07 22.10 -6.17
C SER A 56 -27.26 21.63 -7.61
N GLY A 57 -26.24 21.76 -8.46
CA GLY A 57 -26.29 21.41 -9.87
C GLY A 57 -26.23 19.90 -10.10
N ALA A 58 -26.76 19.45 -11.24
CA ALA A 58 -26.76 18.04 -11.63
C ALA A 58 -25.35 17.40 -11.59
N PRO A 59 -24.26 18.08 -12.00
CA PRO A 59 -22.90 17.54 -11.88
C PRO A 59 -22.48 17.20 -10.45
N CYS A 60 -22.77 18.09 -9.48
CA CYS A 60 -22.45 17.82 -8.07
C CYS A 60 -23.30 16.68 -7.50
N LEU A 61 -24.62 16.69 -7.77
CA LEU A 61 -25.52 15.63 -7.30
C LEU A 61 -25.09 14.25 -7.80
N ALA A 62 -24.57 14.16 -9.03
CA ALA A 62 -24.01 12.94 -9.58
C ALA A 62 -22.75 12.48 -8.81
N VAL A 63 -21.83 13.40 -8.48
CA VAL A 63 -20.64 13.10 -7.66
C VAL A 63 -21.06 12.63 -6.26
N LYS A 64 -21.92 13.38 -5.56
CA LYS A 64 -22.38 13.02 -4.21
C LYS A 64 -23.06 11.64 -4.19
N LYS A 65 -23.86 11.31 -5.22
CA LYS A 65 -24.49 9.98 -5.33
C LYS A 65 -23.44 8.86 -5.39
N GLN A 66 -22.36 9.06 -6.14
CA GLN A 66 -21.30 8.07 -6.28
C GLN A 66 -20.44 7.95 -5.02
N LEU A 67 -20.15 9.06 -4.34
CA LEU A 67 -19.40 9.06 -3.08
C LEU A 67 -20.16 8.39 -1.92
N LYS A 68 -21.49 8.37 -1.96
CA LYS A 68 -22.32 7.59 -1.01
C LYS A 68 -22.26 6.08 -1.23
N ALA A 69 -21.78 5.61 -2.39
CA ALA A 69 -21.68 4.19 -2.66
C ALA A 69 -20.57 3.57 -1.79
N PRO A 70 -20.81 2.38 -1.22
CA PRO A 70 -19.81 1.71 -0.38
C PRO A 70 -18.59 1.26 -1.21
N LEU A 71 -17.50 0.88 -0.53
CA LEU A 71 -16.30 0.22 -1.09
C LEU A 71 -15.39 1.09 -1.98
N GLY A 72 -15.76 2.34 -2.24
CA GLY A 72 -14.86 3.32 -2.87
C GLY A 72 -14.52 3.03 -4.34
N PHE A 73 -15.36 2.27 -5.05
CA PHE A 73 -15.15 1.97 -6.48
C PHE A 73 -15.09 3.22 -7.35
N TYR A 74 -15.90 4.24 -7.01
CA TYR A 74 -15.91 5.51 -7.75
C TYR A 74 -14.53 6.19 -7.73
N HIS A 75 -13.85 6.21 -6.58
CA HIS A 75 -12.49 6.74 -6.47
C HIS A 75 -11.53 5.96 -7.38
N SER A 76 -11.51 4.63 -7.27
CA SER A 76 -10.57 3.81 -8.06
C SER A 76 -10.81 3.83 -9.57
N ASN A 77 -12.04 4.14 -10.01
CA ASN A 77 -12.43 4.17 -11.42
C ASN A 77 -12.38 5.58 -12.03
N LYS A 78 -11.84 6.57 -11.29
CA LYS A 78 -11.59 7.92 -11.77
C LYS A 78 -10.15 8.31 -11.48
N TYR A 79 -9.44 8.82 -12.48
CA TYR A 79 -8.08 9.32 -12.25
C TYR A 79 -8.05 10.37 -11.11
N GLN A 80 -9.07 11.21 -11.02
CA GLN A 80 -9.20 12.27 -10.03
C GLN A 80 -9.41 11.75 -8.61
N GLY A 81 -9.95 10.54 -8.43
CA GLY A 81 -10.44 10.07 -7.15
C GLY A 81 -9.45 9.22 -6.38
N PHE A 82 -9.19 9.54 -5.13
CA PHE A 82 -8.32 8.77 -4.24
C PHE A 82 -9.14 8.24 -3.08
N GLN A 83 -8.75 7.09 -2.52
CA GLN A 83 -9.54 6.52 -1.42
C GLN A 83 -9.48 7.40 -0.17
N TYR A 84 -8.36 8.08 0.03
CA TYR A 84 -8.10 8.92 1.17
C TYR A 84 -7.81 10.36 0.73
N MET A 85 -8.37 11.32 1.45
CA MET A 85 -8.35 12.74 1.11
C MET A 85 -6.94 13.31 0.94
N GLN A 86 -5.95 12.79 1.69
CA GLN A 86 -4.57 13.25 1.55
C GLN A 86 -4.00 13.02 0.14
N GLY A 87 -4.53 12.07 -0.63
CA GLY A 87 -4.12 11.86 -2.02
C GLY A 87 -4.54 13.00 -2.95
N GLU A 88 -5.52 13.80 -2.55
CA GLU A 88 -6.10 14.90 -3.34
C GLU A 88 -5.68 16.28 -2.83
N ALA A 89 -5.42 16.43 -1.53
CA ALA A 89 -5.19 17.72 -0.87
C ALA A 89 -3.70 18.00 -0.58
N CYS A 90 -3.37 19.29 -0.51
CA CYS A 90 -2.11 19.71 0.10
C CYS A 90 -2.24 19.64 1.63
N LEU A 91 -1.47 18.77 2.29
CA LEU A 91 -1.62 18.61 3.74
C LEU A 91 -1.15 19.84 4.52
N ALA A 92 -0.09 20.50 4.02
CA ALA A 92 0.49 21.71 4.60
C ALA A 92 -0.34 22.98 4.37
N ASP A 93 -1.30 23.00 3.43
CA ASP A 93 -2.16 24.15 3.16
C ASP A 93 -3.63 23.72 3.10
N PRO A 94 -4.42 23.95 4.16
CA PRO A 94 -5.86 23.67 4.18
C PRO A 94 -6.68 24.43 3.14
N ASN A 95 -6.15 25.48 2.51
CA ASN A 95 -6.86 26.16 1.44
C ASN A 95 -6.60 25.51 0.08
N ASP A 96 -5.53 24.73 -0.07
CA ASP A 96 -5.16 24.10 -1.35
C ASP A 96 -5.67 22.66 -1.45
N GLN A 97 -6.99 22.56 -1.55
CA GLN A 97 -7.74 21.32 -1.65
C GLN A 97 -9.09 21.57 -2.31
N CYS A 98 -9.79 20.48 -2.65
CA CYS A 98 -11.15 20.52 -3.18
C CYS A 98 -11.88 19.28 -2.70
N LEU A 99 -12.17 19.28 -1.40
CA LEU A 99 -12.71 18.15 -0.65
C LEU A 99 -14.08 18.48 -0.08
N LEU A 100 -14.95 17.46 0.03
CA LEU A 100 -16.26 17.58 0.66
C LEU A 100 -16.18 17.02 2.08
N GLU A 101 -17.01 17.55 2.98
CA GLU A 101 -17.09 17.04 4.35
C GLU A 101 -17.51 15.56 4.39
N PRO A 102 -16.80 14.70 5.14
CA PRO A 102 -17.24 13.32 5.34
C PRO A 102 -18.66 13.27 5.91
N GLY A 103 -19.50 12.39 5.36
CA GLY A 103 -20.88 12.22 5.82
C GLY A 103 -21.89 13.15 5.14
N THR A 104 -21.76 14.47 5.29
CA THR A 104 -22.70 15.44 4.66
C THR A 104 -22.47 15.56 3.17
N LEU A 105 -21.21 15.42 2.73
CA LEU A 105 -20.75 15.68 1.37
C LEU A 105 -21.02 17.12 0.92
N ASP A 106 -20.99 18.06 1.86
CA ASP A 106 -21.12 19.49 1.58
C ASP A 106 -19.75 20.16 1.49
N THR A 107 -19.70 21.33 0.86
CA THR A 107 -18.48 22.14 0.80
C THR A 107 -18.18 22.71 2.19
N PRO A 108 -16.92 22.64 2.67
CA PRO A 108 -16.57 23.18 3.98
C PRO A 108 -16.68 24.72 4.02
N GLY A 109 -17.68 25.26 4.70
CA GLY A 109 -17.87 26.72 4.83
C GLY A 109 -17.81 27.46 3.49
N ASN A 110 -16.91 28.46 3.39
CA ASN A 110 -16.66 29.26 2.18
C ASN A 110 -15.42 28.77 1.40
N ALA A 111 -15.05 27.49 1.50
CA ALA A 111 -13.87 26.94 0.85
C ALA A 111 -13.93 27.10 -0.68
N SER A 112 -12.77 27.36 -1.29
CA SER A 112 -12.57 27.32 -2.73
C SER A 112 -12.09 25.95 -3.19
N CYS A 113 -12.37 25.57 -4.43
CA CYS A 113 -11.81 24.35 -5.02
C CYS A 113 -10.45 24.63 -5.66
N ASN A 114 -9.39 24.14 -5.02
CA ASN A 114 -8.01 24.22 -5.51
C ASN A 114 -7.46 22.84 -5.88
N GLN A 115 -6.38 22.81 -6.66
CA GLN A 115 -5.87 21.58 -7.30
C GLN A 115 -5.30 20.56 -6.29
N GLY A 116 -4.71 21.03 -5.19
CA GLY A 116 -4.02 20.18 -4.22
C GLY A 116 -2.92 19.33 -4.86
N LEU A 117 -2.91 18.03 -4.55
CA LEU A 117 -1.92 17.07 -5.04
C LEU A 117 -2.32 16.37 -6.34
N VAL A 118 -3.57 16.53 -6.80
CA VAL A 118 -4.05 15.90 -8.04
C VAL A 118 -3.20 16.40 -9.22
N SER A 119 -2.58 15.49 -9.98
CA SER A 119 -1.78 15.88 -11.15
C SER A 119 -2.64 16.67 -12.13
N SER A 120 -2.08 17.73 -12.72
CA SER A 120 -2.82 18.63 -13.63
C SER A 120 -3.14 17.94 -14.96
N LEU A 121 -2.31 16.97 -15.35
CA LEU A 121 -2.46 16.15 -16.54
C LEU A 121 -2.36 14.67 -16.17
N TYR A 122 -3.03 13.82 -16.93
CA TYR A 122 -2.88 12.37 -16.83
C TYR A 122 -3.00 11.68 -18.18
N VAL A 123 -2.46 10.47 -18.24
CA VAL A 123 -2.68 9.51 -19.32
C VAL A 123 -3.16 8.21 -18.70
N GLU A 124 -4.35 7.77 -19.09
CA GLU A 124 -4.76 6.37 -18.89
C GLU A 124 -4.04 5.50 -19.91
N ILE A 125 -3.10 4.68 -19.44
CA ILE A 125 -2.33 3.81 -20.34
C ILE A 125 -3.15 2.57 -20.69
N ASN A 126 -3.09 2.18 -21.97
CA ASN A 126 -3.82 1.01 -22.46
C ASN A 126 -2.92 -0.07 -23.07
N GLY A 127 -1.61 0.17 -23.10
CA GLY A 127 -0.65 -0.78 -23.62
C GLY A 127 0.77 -0.49 -23.16
N ALA A 128 1.65 -1.47 -23.38
CA ALA A 128 3.03 -1.42 -22.92
C ALA A 128 3.85 -0.27 -23.55
N THR A 129 3.52 0.12 -24.78
CA THR A 129 4.27 1.13 -25.56
C THR A 129 4.00 2.57 -25.13
N ASP A 130 2.99 2.82 -24.29
CA ASP A 130 2.67 4.18 -23.84
C ASP A 130 3.73 4.71 -22.88
N VAL A 131 4.19 3.89 -21.94
CA VAL A 131 5.09 4.32 -20.87
C VAL A 131 6.45 4.80 -21.40
N PRO A 132 7.14 4.08 -22.32
CA PRO A 132 8.38 4.57 -22.90
C PRO A 132 8.26 5.97 -23.54
N LYS A 133 7.13 6.25 -24.21
CA LYS A 133 6.87 7.57 -24.82
C LYS A 133 6.72 8.66 -23.76
N ILE A 134 6.06 8.35 -22.64
CA ILE A 134 5.88 9.29 -21.52
C ILE A 134 7.22 9.54 -20.82
N PHE A 135 8.05 8.52 -20.65
CA PHE A 135 9.40 8.69 -20.10
C PHE A 135 10.30 9.53 -21.00
N GLU A 136 10.26 9.30 -22.31
CA GLU A 136 11.03 10.11 -23.26
C GLU A 136 10.58 11.59 -23.23
N TYR A 137 9.27 11.83 -23.16
CA TYR A 137 8.73 13.17 -22.95
C TYR A 137 9.26 13.79 -21.66
N ALA A 138 9.09 13.11 -20.51
CA ALA A 138 9.52 13.63 -19.21
C ALA A 138 11.02 13.92 -19.15
N ARG A 139 11.83 13.04 -19.75
CA ARG A 139 13.29 13.21 -19.88
C ARG A 139 13.65 14.47 -20.66
N THR A 140 12.90 14.76 -21.73
CA THR A 140 13.16 15.87 -22.65
C THR A 140 12.60 17.20 -22.14
N SER A 141 11.44 17.19 -21.50
CA SER A 141 10.76 18.39 -21.02
C SER A 141 11.12 18.78 -19.59
N GLY A 142 11.65 17.84 -18.80
CA GLY A 142 11.79 17.99 -17.35
C GLY A 142 10.46 17.87 -16.59
N THR A 143 9.39 17.41 -17.24
CA THR A 143 8.08 17.26 -16.60
C THR A 143 8.14 16.21 -15.50
N THR A 144 7.72 16.61 -14.31
CA THR A 144 7.58 15.71 -13.17
C THR A 144 6.49 14.66 -13.43
N LEU A 145 6.76 13.41 -13.10
CA LEU A 145 5.81 12.31 -13.22
C LEU A 145 5.19 11.92 -11.88
N SER A 146 3.98 11.38 -11.93
CA SER A 146 3.37 10.58 -10.88
C SER A 146 2.84 9.27 -11.46
N ILE A 147 2.76 8.21 -10.66
CA ILE A 147 2.22 6.92 -11.09
C ILE A 147 1.06 6.58 -10.18
N LYS A 148 -0.12 6.36 -10.78
CA LYS A 148 -1.32 5.96 -10.05
C LYS A 148 -1.82 4.62 -10.56
N ASN A 149 -2.14 3.75 -9.60
CA ASN A 149 -2.97 2.57 -9.84
C ASN A 149 -4.41 2.88 -9.37
N SER A 150 -4.79 2.47 -8.16
CA SER A 150 -6.16 2.63 -7.65
C SER A 150 -6.37 3.81 -6.69
N GLY A 151 -5.30 4.52 -6.28
CA GLY A 151 -5.39 5.68 -5.38
C GLY A 151 -5.53 5.33 -3.89
N HIS A 152 -5.06 4.15 -3.46
CA HIS A 152 -5.09 3.65 -2.07
C HIS A 152 -3.92 4.11 -1.19
N ASP A 153 -2.98 4.89 -1.71
CA ASP A 153 -1.72 5.12 -0.99
C ASP A 153 -1.88 6.04 0.22
N TYR A 154 -1.66 5.52 1.43
CA TYR A 154 -1.76 6.28 2.68
C TYR A 154 -0.74 7.43 2.77
N VAL A 155 0.43 7.27 2.14
CA VAL A 155 1.56 8.19 2.20
C VAL A 155 1.75 9.01 0.91
N MET A 156 0.68 9.16 0.12
CA MET A 156 0.56 10.13 -0.98
C MET A 156 1.54 9.96 -2.17
N ARG A 157 2.13 8.77 -2.34
CA ARG A 157 3.08 8.46 -3.43
C ARG A 157 2.44 8.39 -4.82
N SER A 158 1.11 8.30 -4.90
CA SER A 158 0.37 8.20 -6.17
C SER A 158 -0.19 9.52 -6.70
N SER A 159 0.15 10.65 -6.08
CA SER A 159 -0.24 12.00 -6.52
C SER A 159 0.93 12.96 -6.36
N ARG A 160 0.98 14.00 -7.20
CA ARG A 160 2.05 15.01 -7.17
C ARG A 160 1.59 16.27 -7.88
N ARG A 161 1.63 17.41 -7.19
CA ARG A 161 1.28 18.72 -7.75
C ARG A 161 2.04 18.99 -9.05
N GLY A 162 1.34 19.51 -10.06
CA GLY A 162 1.94 19.96 -11.33
C GLY A 162 2.55 18.84 -12.20
N SER A 163 2.33 17.58 -11.85
CA SER A 163 2.88 16.44 -12.60
C SER A 163 2.00 16.03 -13.78
N LEU A 164 2.58 15.21 -14.65
CA LEU A 164 1.85 14.34 -15.59
C LEU A 164 1.73 12.94 -14.97
N ALA A 165 0.50 12.48 -14.73
CA ALA A 165 0.27 11.16 -14.17
C ALA A 165 0.20 10.06 -15.23
N ILE A 166 0.81 8.93 -14.91
CA ILE A 166 0.63 7.66 -15.61
C ILE A 166 -0.39 6.84 -14.81
N TRP A 167 -1.58 6.62 -15.37
CA TRP A 167 -2.67 5.89 -14.72
C TRP A 167 -2.84 4.50 -15.31
N THR A 168 -2.58 3.47 -14.50
CA THR A 168 -2.52 2.06 -14.96
C THR A 168 -3.89 1.38 -15.09
N ARG A 169 -4.99 2.05 -14.73
CA ARG A 169 -6.34 1.46 -14.67
C ARG A 169 -6.79 0.83 -15.99
N GLY A 170 -6.36 1.36 -17.14
CA GLY A 170 -6.69 0.82 -18.45
C GLY A 170 -6.13 -0.58 -18.73
N LEU A 171 -5.14 -1.05 -17.97
CA LEU A 171 -4.51 -2.36 -18.14
C LEU A 171 -5.31 -3.47 -17.43
N GLN A 172 -6.43 -3.87 -18.03
CA GLN A 172 -7.44 -4.78 -17.44
C GLN A 172 -7.33 -6.26 -17.80
N GLY A 173 -6.31 -6.63 -18.57
CA GLY A 173 -6.11 -8.01 -19.06
C GLY A 173 -6.06 -9.03 -17.92
N LYS A 174 -6.74 -10.17 -18.10
CA LYS A 174 -6.76 -11.30 -17.18
C LYS A 174 -6.54 -12.58 -17.98
N ARG A 175 -5.60 -13.42 -17.57
CA ARG A 175 -5.30 -14.66 -18.30
C ARG A 175 -4.94 -15.79 -17.35
N PHE A 176 -5.72 -16.87 -17.40
CA PHE A 176 -5.41 -18.13 -16.73
C PHE A 176 -4.38 -18.95 -17.53
N HIS A 177 -3.50 -19.65 -16.82
CA HIS A 177 -2.52 -20.56 -17.37
C HIS A 177 -2.53 -21.86 -16.57
N ALA A 178 -3.06 -22.94 -17.15
CA ALA A 178 -3.04 -24.27 -16.54
C ALA A 178 -1.60 -24.80 -16.32
N SER A 179 -0.65 -24.33 -17.13
CA SER A 179 0.77 -24.68 -17.00
C SER A 179 1.63 -23.51 -17.48
N PHE A 180 2.19 -22.76 -16.54
CA PHE A 180 3.01 -21.59 -16.79
C PHE A 180 4.49 -21.89 -16.56
N THR A 181 5.32 -21.46 -17.50
CA THR A 181 6.78 -21.40 -17.36
C THR A 181 7.19 -19.94 -17.51
N PRO A 182 7.87 -19.33 -16.53
CA PRO A 182 8.37 -17.97 -16.69
C PRO A 182 9.28 -17.87 -17.92
N ALA A 183 9.27 -16.71 -18.59
CA ALA A 183 10.06 -16.50 -19.79
C ALA A 183 11.56 -16.70 -19.53
N GLY A 184 12.25 -17.39 -20.44
CA GLY A 184 13.67 -17.72 -20.28
C GLY A 184 13.99 -18.83 -19.27
N CYS A 185 12.99 -19.40 -18.59
CA CYS A 185 13.17 -20.45 -17.60
C CYS A 185 12.98 -21.87 -18.15
N SER A 186 13.79 -22.28 -19.13
CA SER A 186 13.61 -23.54 -19.88
C SER A 186 13.53 -24.82 -19.03
N ASN A 187 14.17 -24.85 -17.86
CA ASN A 187 14.25 -26.00 -16.96
C ASN A 187 13.47 -25.80 -15.64
N SER A 188 12.60 -24.79 -15.54
CA SER A 188 11.85 -24.54 -14.31
C SER A 188 10.62 -25.41 -14.16
N HIS A 189 10.26 -25.71 -12.91
CA HIS A 189 9.01 -26.37 -12.59
C HIS A 189 7.84 -25.52 -13.08
N ARG A 190 6.90 -26.15 -13.78
CA ARG A 190 5.68 -25.49 -14.24
C ARG A 190 4.72 -25.32 -13.08
N THR A 191 4.01 -24.21 -13.06
CA THR A 191 2.98 -23.91 -12.05
C THR A 191 1.69 -23.50 -12.73
N THR A 192 0.56 -23.74 -12.09
CA THR A 192 -0.67 -23.03 -12.46
C THR A 192 -0.52 -21.57 -12.07
N ALA A 193 -0.94 -20.66 -12.96
CA ALA A 193 -0.77 -19.24 -12.74
C ALA A 193 -1.91 -18.41 -13.36
N ILE A 194 -2.05 -17.17 -12.88
CA ILE A 194 -2.90 -16.16 -13.48
C ILE A 194 -2.07 -14.89 -13.71
N THR A 195 -2.16 -14.33 -14.91
CA THR A 195 -1.60 -13.01 -15.24
C THR A 195 -2.68 -11.95 -15.13
N PHE A 196 -2.38 -10.90 -14.38
CA PHE A 196 -3.20 -9.70 -14.23
C PHE A 196 -2.49 -8.50 -14.85
N GLY A 197 -3.22 -7.72 -15.64
CA GLY A 197 -2.81 -6.39 -16.04
C GLY A 197 -2.74 -5.47 -14.83
N ALA A 198 -1.93 -4.42 -14.91
CA ALA A 198 -1.63 -3.61 -13.73
C ALA A 198 -2.84 -2.86 -13.16
N GLY A 199 -3.90 -2.65 -13.93
CA GLY A 199 -5.11 -1.97 -13.49
C GLY A 199 -6.13 -2.88 -12.78
N VAL A 200 -5.92 -4.20 -12.73
CA VAL A 200 -6.88 -5.14 -12.14
C VAL A 200 -6.96 -4.95 -10.62
N ASN A 201 -8.18 -4.83 -10.12
CA ASN A 201 -8.48 -4.70 -8.69
C ASN A 201 -8.64 -6.07 -8.01
N THR A 202 -8.71 -6.08 -6.69
CA THR A 202 -8.73 -7.31 -5.89
C THR A 202 -10.00 -8.12 -6.11
N ASP A 203 -11.17 -7.49 -6.13
CA ASP A 203 -12.45 -8.19 -6.40
C ASP A 203 -12.48 -8.84 -7.78
N GLU A 204 -11.98 -8.13 -8.80
CA GLU A 204 -11.84 -8.62 -10.16
C GLU A 204 -10.88 -9.82 -10.23
N ALA A 205 -9.76 -9.77 -9.50
CA ALA A 205 -8.77 -10.85 -9.46
C ALA A 205 -9.28 -12.08 -8.71
N VAL A 206 -9.92 -11.89 -7.55
CA VAL A 206 -10.52 -12.95 -6.73
C VAL A 206 -11.63 -13.67 -7.49
N THR A 207 -12.53 -12.91 -8.14
CA THR A 207 -13.62 -13.48 -8.95
C THR A 207 -13.08 -14.27 -10.14
N PHE A 208 -12.12 -13.70 -10.89
CA PHE A 208 -11.52 -14.39 -12.03
C PHE A 208 -10.79 -15.68 -11.63
N ALA A 209 -10.11 -15.68 -10.49
CA ALA A 209 -9.45 -16.89 -9.98
C ALA A 209 -10.48 -17.98 -9.61
N HIS A 210 -11.54 -17.59 -8.89
CA HIS A 210 -12.63 -18.49 -8.52
C HIS A 210 -13.31 -19.12 -9.75
N ASP A 211 -13.62 -18.33 -10.77
CA ASP A 211 -14.23 -18.80 -12.02
C ASP A 211 -13.35 -19.83 -12.75
N ASN A 212 -12.05 -19.87 -12.45
CA ASN A 212 -11.11 -20.86 -12.97
C ASN A 212 -10.80 -21.98 -11.95
N GLY A 213 -11.42 -22.00 -10.77
CA GLY A 213 -11.24 -23.02 -9.73
C GLY A 213 -10.02 -22.82 -8.82
N PHE A 214 -9.55 -21.58 -8.66
CA PHE A 214 -8.33 -21.26 -7.90
C PHE A 214 -8.53 -20.12 -6.89
N VAL A 215 -7.68 -20.10 -5.87
CA VAL A 215 -7.57 -19.03 -4.89
C VAL A 215 -6.64 -17.92 -5.41
N PHE A 216 -7.09 -16.68 -5.29
CA PHE A 216 -6.22 -15.51 -5.30
C PHE A 216 -6.35 -14.77 -3.97
N ASP A 217 -5.29 -14.80 -3.15
CA ASP A 217 -5.27 -14.17 -1.83
C ASP A 217 -4.94 -12.67 -1.95
N GLY A 218 -5.94 -11.86 -2.32
CA GLY A 218 -5.83 -10.41 -2.48
C GLY A 218 -6.00 -9.64 -1.17
N GLY A 219 -5.72 -8.32 -1.18
CA GLY A 219 -5.89 -7.47 0.00
C GLY A 219 -7.34 -7.37 0.51
N SER A 220 -7.54 -6.84 1.72
CA SER A 220 -8.88 -6.79 2.34
C SER A 220 -9.85 -5.83 1.64
N ALA A 221 -9.36 -4.77 1.00
CA ALA A 221 -10.20 -3.84 0.25
C ALA A 221 -10.29 -4.24 -1.22
N SER A 222 -11.53 -4.40 -1.70
CA SER A 222 -11.89 -4.81 -3.06
C SER A 222 -11.23 -3.96 -4.15
N THR A 223 -11.03 -2.67 -3.88
CA THR A 223 -10.49 -1.69 -4.83
C THR A 223 -8.95 -1.59 -4.86
N ILE A 224 -8.23 -2.43 -4.12
CA ILE A 224 -6.77 -2.47 -4.17
C ILE A 224 -6.31 -3.02 -5.54
N GLY A 225 -5.44 -2.28 -6.22
CA GLY A 225 -4.83 -2.72 -7.48
C GLY A 225 -3.75 -3.77 -7.26
N VAL A 226 -3.95 -4.99 -7.77
CA VAL A 226 -3.18 -6.19 -7.36
C VAL A 226 -1.73 -6.19 -7.84
N SER A 227 -1.41 -5.43 -8.88
CA SER A 227 -0.03 -5.28 -9.39
C SER A 227 0.65 -3.98 -8.91
N GLY A 228 -0.05 -3.18 -8.11
CA GLY A 228 0.42 -1.86 -7.67
C GLY A 228 1.24 -1.92 -6.38
N GLY A 229 1.13 -0.85 -5.58
CA GLY A 229 1.83 -0.72 -4.30
C GLY A 229 1.59 -1.88 -3.34
N TRP A 230 0.44 -2.56 -3.40
CA TRP A 230 0.17 -3.76 -2.60
C TRP A 230 1.20 -4.85 -2.89
N LEU A 231 1.34 -5.31 -4.14
CA LEU A 231 2.37 -6.27 -4.52
C LEU A 231 3.78 -5.71 -4.30
N LEU A 232 4.06 -4.50 -4.76
CA LEU A 232 5.44 -3.99 -4.86
C LEU A 232 6.08 -3.67 -3.50
N ASN A 233 5.31 -3.60 -2.42
CA ASN A 233 5.81 -3.40 -1.06
C ASN A 233 5.61 -4.63 -0.15
N GLY A 234 5.11 -5.76 -0.66
CA GLY A 234 4.92 -6.99 0.10
C GLY A 234 3.58 -7.66 -0.18
N GLY A 235 2.49 -7.00 0.21
CA GLY A 235 1.12 -7.44 -0.05
C GLY A 235 0.70 -8.57 0.89
N HIS A 236 0.35 -8.22 2.12
CA HIS A 236 -0.24 -9.18 3.06
C HIS A 236 -1.74 -9.36 2.79
N SER A 237 -2.25 -10.50 3.26
CA SER A 237 -3.66 -10.85 3.28
C SER A 237 -3.94 -11.93 4.35
N VAL A 238 -5.19 -12.33 4.48
CA VAL A 238 -5.69 -13.25 5.49
C VAL A 238 -5.10 -14.66 5.38
N LEU A 239 -4.67 -15.09 4.18
CA LEU A 239 -4.00 -16.40 4.04
C LEU A 239 -2.48 -16.30 4.03
N SER A 240 -1.90 -15.09 4.15
CA SER A 240 -0.45 -14.89 4.06
C SER A 240 0.34 -15.68 5.10
N ASN A 241 -0.22 -15.92 6.29
CA ASN A 241 0.40 -16.81 7.28
C ASN A 241 0.68 -18.21 6.71
N ASN A 242 -0.22 -18.74 5.88
CA ASN A 242 -0.13 -20.10 5.33
C ASN A 242 0.63 -20.16 4.00
N ILE A 243 0.39 -19.21 3.09
CA ILE A 243 0.85 -19.29 1.69
C ILE A 243 1.86 -18.21 1.29
N GLY A 244 2.24 -17.33 2.23
CA GLY A 244 3.18 -16.24 2.00
C GLY A 244 2.51 -14.96 1.51
N LEU A 245 3.30 -13.89 1.37
CA LEU A 245 2.85 -12.60 0.87
C LEU A 245 2.59 -12.63 -0.65
N ALA A 246 1.97 -11.59 -1.21
CA ALA A 246 1.82 -11.42 -2.64
C ALA A 246 3.16 -11.52 -3.39
N VAL A 247 4.21 -10.92 -2.82
CA VAL A 247 5.58 -11.04 -3.34
C VAL A 247 6.07 -12.49 -3.36
N ASP A 248 5.64 -13.36 -2.46
CA ASP A 248 5.99 -14.78 -2.46
C ASP A 248 5.20 -15.59 -3.51
N ARG A 249 4.14 -15.01 -4.06
CA ARG A 249 3.24 -15.63 -5.04
C ARG A 249 3.53 -15.17 -6.47
N VAL A 250 4.07 -13.97 -6.69
CA VAL A 250 4.43 -13.51 -8.04
C VAL A 250 5.61 -14.31 -8.60
N VAL A 251 5.50 -14.76 -9.85
CA VAL A 251 6.53 -15.53 -10.56
C VAL A 251 7.12 -14.80 -11.77
N GLN A 252 6.45 -13.74 -12.25
CA GLN A 252 6.92 -12.90 -13.34
C GLN A 252 6.22 -11.53 -13.34
N LEU A 253 6.95 -10.46 -13.64
CA LEU A 253 6.40 -9.14 -13.93
C LEU A 253 6.83 -8.64 -15.31
N THR A 254 5.98 -7.86 -15.96
CA THR A 254 6.34 -7.04 -17.12
C THR A 254 6.36 -5.59 -16.68
N ILE A 255 7.45 -4.88 -16.97
CA ILE A 255 7.68 -3.51 -16.49
C ILE A 255 8.31 -2.65 -17.57
N ALA A 256 7.87 -1.39 -17.68
CA ALA A 256 8.57 -0.36 -18.44
C ALA A 256 9.42 0.48 -17.49
N THR A 257 10.73 0.53 -17.71
CA THR A 257 11.71 1.23 -16.86
C THR A 257 12.12 2.56 -17.50
N ALA A 258 12.74 3.46 -16.73
CA ALA A 258 12.91 4.87 -17.14
C ALA A 258 13.91 5.07 -18.29
N ASP A 259 14.71 4.06 -18.61
CA ASP A 259 15.56 4.00 -19.81
C ASP A 259 14.79 3.64 -21.10
N GLY A 260 13.46 3.53 -21.03
CA GLY A 260 12.57 3.36 -22.18
C GLY A 260 12.33 1.91 -22.60
N ASN A 261 12.92 0.92 -21.93
CA ASN A 261 12.74 -0.48 -22.31
C ASN A 261 11.60 -1.15 -21.55
N ILE A 262 10.90 -2.06 -22.23
CA ILE A 262 9.96 -3.00 -21.62
C ILE A 262 10.74 -4.27 -21.29
N ARG A 263 10.70 -4.69 -20.03
CA ARG A 263 11.43 -5.83 -19.50
C ARG A 263 10.49 -6.85 -18.90
N ILE A 264 10.90 -8.12 -19.01
CA ILE A 264 10.35 -9.22 -18.22
C ILE A 264 11.29 -9.48 -17.05
N ALA A 265 10.77 -9.43 -15.83
CA ALA A 265 11.50 -9.71 -14.61
C ALA A 265 10.96 -10.99 -13.97
N ASN A 266 11.81 -12.01 -13.84
CA ASN A 266 11.53 -13.28 -13.17
C ASN A 266 12.85 -13.90 -12.66
N GLN A 267 12.82 -15.14 -12.19
CA GLN A 267 14.01 -15.81 -11.65
C GLN A 267 15.13 -16.11 -12.67
N CYS A 268 14.85 -16.07 -13.99
CA CYS A 268 15.83 -16.37 -15.04
C CYS A 268 16.16 -15.16 -15.94
N GLN A 269 15.40 -14.07 -15.85
CA GLN A 269 15.59 -12.86 -16.64
C GLN A 269 15.41 -11.63 -15.77
N ASN A 270 16.38 -10.71 -15.77
CA ASN A 270 16.40 -9.52 -14.92
C ASN A 270 16.09 -9.88 -13.44
N SER A 271 16.75 -10.92 -12.92
CA SER A 271 16.46 -11.51 -11.61
C SER A 271 16.66 -10.54 -10.45
N GLU A 272 17.61 -9.62 -10.58
CA GLU A 272 17.85 -8.53 -9.64
C GLU A 272 16.69 -7.52 -9.62
N LEU A 273 16.12 -7.20 -10.79
CA LEU A 273 14.92 -6.37 -10.89
C LEU A 273 13.70 -7.12 -10.34
N PHE A 274 13.60 -8.43 -10.59
CA PHE A 274 12.54 -9.25 -10.03
C PHE A 274 12.58 -9.28 -8.50
N TRP A 275 13.78 -9.43 -7.92
CA TRP A 275 13.99 -9.31 -6.48
C TRP A 275 13.55 -7.93 -5.97
N ALA A 276 13.97 -6.84 -6.61
CA ALA A 276 13.61 -5.49 -6.21
C ALA A 276 12.10 -5.19 -6.31
N LEU A 277 11.41 -5.72 -7.32
CA LEU A 277 9.96 -5.56 -7.47
C LEU A 277 9.16 -6.38 -6.45
N ARG A 278 9.82 -7.31 -5.74
CA ARG A 278 9.22 -8.16 -4.71
C ARG A 278 9.46 -7.59 -3.31
N GLY A 279 9.07 -6.33 -3.10
CA GLY A 279 9.09 -5.66 -1.79
C GLY A 279 9.87 -4.34 -1.74
N GLY A 280 10.62 -4.01 -2.79
CA GLY A 280 11.55 -2.87 -2.82
C GLY A 280 10.89 -1.52 -3.07
N GLY A 281 9.56 -1.46 -3.08
CA GLY A 281 8.84 -0.19 -3.20
C GLY A 281 8.25 0.05 -4.58
N SER A 282 7.01 0.54 -4.60
CA SER A 282 6.38 1.07 -5.81
C SER A 282 7.03 2.36 -6.29
N GLY A 283 6.95 2.62 -7.60
CA GLY A 283 7.35 3.90 -8.19
C GLY A 283 8.85 4.16 -8.25
N SER A 284 9.70 3.19 -7.90
CA SER A 284 11.16 3.35 -7.90
C SER A 284 11.80 2.84 -9.20
N PHE A 285 11.39 1.68 -9.70
CA PHE A 285 12.12 0.99 -10.78
C PHE A 285 11.47 1.12 -12.17
N GLY A 286 10.20 1.51 -12.24
CA GLY A 286 9.44 1.58 -13.49
C GLY A 286 7.93 1.54 -13.27
N VAL A 287 7.17 1.47 -14.36
CA VAL A 287 5.73 1.23 -14.36
C VAL A 287 5.48 -0.25 -14.68
N VAL A 288 4.98 -0.99 -13.70
CA VAL A 288 4.53 -2.37 -13.91
C VAL A 288 3.30 -2.36 -14.82
N LEU A 289 3.33 -3.23 -15.82
CA LEU A 289 2.29 -3.39 -16.84
C LEU A 289 1.45 -4.63 -16.59
N SER A 290 2.06 -5.70 -16.09
CA SER A 290 1.37 -6.92 -15.67
C SER A 290 2.18 -7.69 -14.64
N SER A 291 1.49 -8.51 -13.85
CA SER A 291 2.08 -9.44 -12.89
C SER A 291 1.44 -10.83 -13.06
N THR A 292 2.25 -11.88 -12.93
CA THR A 292 1.82 -13.27 -13.02
C THR A 292 2.03 -13.95 -11.69
N PHE A 293 0.95 -14.47 -11.10
CA PHE A 293 0.95 -15.11 -9.79
C PHE A 293 0.74 -16.61 -9.94
N ARG A 294 1.49 -17.40 -9.18
CA ARG A 294 1.10 -18.79 -8.93
C ARG A 294 -0.17 -18.81 -8.08
N VAL A 295 -1.07 -19.72 -8.37
CA VAL A 295 -2.37 -19.84 -7.68
C VAL A 295 -2.56 -21.27 -7.18
N ASP A 296 -3.24 -21.41 -6.04
CA ASP A 296 -3.54 -22.70 -5.44
C ASP A 296 -5.00 -23.09 -5.75
N PRO A 297 -5.34 -24.39 -5.85
CA PRO A 297 -6.72 -24.81 -6.06
C PRO A 297 -7.66 -24.20 -5.01
N GLU A 298 -8.91 -23.97 -5.41
CA GLU A 298 -9.97 -23.53 -4.50
C GLU A 298 -10.02 -24.43 -3.25
N THR A 299 -10.15 -23.82 -2.08
CA THR A 299 -10.08 -24.55 -0.80
C THR A 299 -11.16 -24.12 0.17
N ARG A 300 -11.55 -25.04 1.06
CA ARG A 300 -12.43 -24.76 2.19
C ARG A 300 -11.72 -23.81 3.15
N ILE A 301 -12.45 -22.83 3.69
CA ILE A 301 -11.95 -21.90 4.71
C ILE A 301 -12.74 -22.09 6.00
N THR A 302 -12.05 -22.28 7.12
CA THR A 302 -12.66 -22.16 8.45
C THR A 302 -12.32 -20.78 9.02
N ALA A 303 -13.33 -20.02 9.41
CA ALA A 303 -13.14 -18.69 9.98
C ALA A 303 -13.93 -18.53 11.29
N ALA A 304 -13.33 -17.80 12.22
CA ALA A 304 -13.94 -17.41 13.48
C ALA A 304 -14.09 -15.89 13.51
N ILE A 305 -15.32 -15.42 13.68
CA ILE A 305 -15.70 -14.02 13.80
C ILE A 305 -16.23 -13.81 15.20
N LEU A 306 -15.44 -13.14 16.03
CA LEU A 306 -15.73 -12.92 17.45
C LEU A 306 -15.74 -11.43 17.75
N GLY A 307 -16.81 -10.92 18.36
CA GLY A 307 -16.84 -9.52 18.74
C GLY A 307 -17.84 -9.21 19.84
N PHE A 308 -17.56 -8.13 20.56
CA PHE A 308 -18.36 -7.61 21.66
C PHE A 308 -18.34 -6.07 21.64
N GLU A 309 -19.25 -5.43 22.38
CA GLU A 309 -19.27 -3.97 22.48
C GLU A 309 -17.99 -3.46 23.15
N ALA A 310 -17.43 -2.36 22.63
CA ALA A 310 -16.16 -1.84 23.11
C ALA A 310 -16.26 -1.33 24.56
N ASN A 311 -15.51 -1.95 25.47
CA ASN A 311 -15.32 -1.50 26.86
C ASN A 311 -13.83 -1.58 27.22
N PRO A 312 -13.17 -0.46 27.58
CA PRO A 312 -11.72 -0.43 27.85
C PRO A 312 -11.23 -1.46 28.87
N ASP A 313 -11.99 -1.71 29.95
CA ASP A 313 -11.60 -2.62 31.02
C ASP A 313 -11.61 -4.09 30.55
N VAL A 314 -12.47 -4.38 29.58
CA VAL A 314 -12.69 -5.73 29.02
C VAL A 314 -11.77 -6.00 27.83
N GLN A 315 -11.52 -4.97 27.01
CA GLN A 315 -10.69 -5.03 25.81
C GLN A 315 -9.26 -5.47 26.12
N LYS A 316 -8.69 -4.99 27.25
CA LYS A 316 -7.34 -5.39 27.64
C LYS A 316 -7.21 -6.91 27.75
N ARG A 317 -8.12 -7.58 28.46
CA ARG A 317 -8.05 -9.04 28.61
C ARG A 317 -8.23 -9.79 27.29
N PHE A 318 -9.05 -9.26 26.37
CA PHE A 318 -9.18 -9.83 25.03
C PHE A 318 -7.85 -9.77 24.25
N VAL A 319 -7.15 -8.63 24.30
CA VAL A 319 -5.84 -8.46 23.67
C VAL A 319 -4.78 -9.32 24.35
N GLU A 320 -4.83 -9.51 25.67
CA GLU A 320 -3.94 -10.44 26.39
C GLU A 320 -4.11 -11.88 25.91
N ILE A 321 -5.36 -12.37 25.81
CA ILE A 321 -5.65 -13.72 25.31
C ILE A 321 -5.10 -13.89 23.89
N LEU A 322 -5.30 -12.90 23.02
CA LEU A 322 -4.72 -12.90 21.68
C LEU A 322 -3.17 -12.94 21.75
N ALA A 323 -2.54 -12.07 22.53
CA ALA A 323 -1.08 -12.01 22.63
C ALA A 323 -0.47 -13.30 23.21
N GLU A 324 -1.13 -13.93 24.18
CA GLU A 324 -0.70 -15.19 24.79
C GLU A 324 -0.72 -16.36 23.80
N ASN A 325 -1.71 -16.40 22.89
CA ASN A 325 -1.99 -17.59 22.10
C ASN A 325 -1.61 -17.47 20.61
N MET A 326 -1.58 -16.27 20.05
CA MET A 326 -1.38 -16.07 18.60
C MET A 326 -0.10 -16.69 18.04
N PRO A 327 1.07 -16.74 18.73
CA PRO A 327 2.22 -17.47 18.21
C PRO A 327 1.93 -18.96 17.94
N SER A 328 1.24 -19.65 18.85
CA SER A 328 0.85 -21.06 18.66
C SER A 328 -0.20 -21.19 17.57
N TRP A 329 -1.26 -20.38 17.64
CA TRP A 329 -2.34 -20.41 16.66
C TRP A 329 -1.83 -20.11 15.25
N ALA A 330 -0.87 -19.21 15.10
CA ALA A 330 -0.23 -18.94 13.83
C ALA A 330 0.53 -20.16 13.28
N LEU A 331 1.22 -20.93 14.12
CA LEU A 331 1.84 -22.19 13.69
C LEU A 331 0.82 -23.26 13.31
N GLU A 332 -0.37 -23.22 13.91
CA GLU A 332 -1.53 -24.05 13.55
C GLU A 332 -2.27 -23.55 12.29
N GLY A 333 -1.83 -22.43 11.70
CA GLY A 333 -2.35 -21.89 10.45
C GLY A 333 -3.43 -20.81 10.61
N TRP A 334 -3.72 -20.35 11.83
CA TRP A 334 -4.62 -19.22 12.04
C TRP A 334 -3.94 -17.90 11.69
N GLY A 335 -4.65 -17.01 11.02
CA GLY A 335 -4.22 -15.64 10.76
C GLY A 335 -5.42 -14.73 10.53
N GLY A 336 -5.18 -13.47 10.18
CA GLY A 336 -6.23 -12.50 9.88
C GLY A 336 -6.20 -11.25 10.76
N PRO A 337 -7.10 -10.29 10.49
CA PRO A 337 -7.15 -9.04 11.24
C PRO A 337 -7.83 -9.26 12.60
N VAL A 338 -7.21 -8.72 13.63
CA VAL A 338 -7.79 -8.65 14.97
C VAL A 338 -7.71 -7.21 15.48
N GLY A 339 -8.54 -6.89 16.45
CA GLY A 339 -8.58 -5.62 17.14
C GLY A 339 -9.00 -5.83 18.59
N PRO A 340 -9.11 -4.75 19.37
CA PRO A 340 -9.29 -4.88 20.83
C PRO A 340 -10.64 -5.47 21.26
N ASN A 341 -11.64 -5.50 20.37
CA ASN A 341 -12.96 -6.10 20.62
C ASN A 341 -13.56 -6.87 19.44
N LEU A 342 -12.77 -7.15 18.40
CA LEU A 342 -13.17 -7.90 17.22
C LEU A 342 -12.01 -8.76 16.74
N ALA A 343 -12.24 -10.04 16.48
CA ALA A 343 -11.26 -10.94 15.87
C ALA A 343 -11.88 -11.64 14.66
N ILE A 344 -11.17 -11.59 13.54
CA ILE A 344 -11.47 -12.37 12.34
C ILE A 344 -10.28 -13.28 12.10
N LEU A 345 -10.36 -14.50 12.62
CA LEU A 345 -9.31 -15.51 12.50
C LEU A 345 -9.69 -16.49 11.40
N VAL A 346 -8.76 -16.79 10.51
CA VAL A 346 -8.97 -17.55 9.28
C VAL A 346 -7.94 -18.66 9.19
N ASN A 347 -8.39 -19.87 8.84
CA ASN A 347 -7.54 -21.04 8.64
C ASN A 347 -7.94 -21.77 7.34
N PRO A 348 -7.04 -21.88 6.35
CA PRO A 348 -7.32 -22.53 5.07
C PRO A 348 -7.00 -24.04 5.08
N ARG A 349 -6.55 -24.60 6.21
CA ARG A 349 -6.11 -25.99 6.24
C ARG A 349 -7.31 -26.94 6.25
N SER A 350 -7.23 -27.98 5.44
CA SER A 350 -8.31 -28.96 5.29
C SER A 350 -8.62 -29.74 6.57
N ASP A 351 -7.62 -29.92 7.45
CA ASP A 351 -7.72 -30.64 8.73
C ASP A 351 -8.35 -29.82 9.86
N VAL A 352 -8.67 -28.54 9.63
CA VAL A 352 -9.30 -27.65 10.62
C VAL A 352 -10.79 -27.50 10.30
N ASP A 353 -11.64 -28.22 11.02
CA ASP A 353 -13.09 -28.04 11.01
C ASP A 353 -13.57 -27.16 12.18
N VAL A 354 -14.89 -26.97 12.28
CA VAL A 354 -15.51 -26.16 13.34
C VAL A 354 -15.21 -26.71 14.74
N SER A 355 -15.13 -28.03 14.92
CA SER A 355 -14.86 -28.63 16.23
C SER A 355 -13.41 -28.44 16.66
N THR A 356 -12.46 -28.63 15.75
CA THR A 356 -11.04 -28.32 16.00
C THR A 356 -10.86 -26.83 16.29
N ALA A 357 -11.50 -25.97 15.50
CA ALA A 357 -11.44 -24.53 15.69
C ALA A 357 -12.01 -24.06 17.04
N ASP A 358 -13.14 -24.62 17.46
CA ASP A 358 -13.78 -24.31 18.75
C ASP A 358 -12.84 -24.64 19.92
N LYS A 359 -12.14 -25.78 19.86
CA LYS A 359 -11.15 -26.16 20.88
C LYS A 359 -9.94 -25.25 20.88
N THR A 360 -9.36 -24.96 19.72
CA THR A 360 -8.16 -24.10 19.61
C THR A 360 -8.46 -22.69 20.12
N LEU A 361 -9.63 -22.13 19.76
CA LEU A 361 -10.00 -20.75 20.06
C LEU A 361 -10.85 -20.59 21.34
N ALA A 362 -11.01 -21.67 22.11
CA ALA A 362 -11.87 -21.70 23.30
C ALA A 362 -11.62 -20.53 24.29
N PRO A 363 -10.37 -20.11 24.60
CA PRO A 363 -10.14 -18.97 25.48
C PRO A 363 -10.78 -17.67 24.97
N LEU A 364 -10.70 -17.43 23.66
CA LEU A 364 -11.22 -16.22 23.02
C LEU A 364 -12.75 -16.26 22.90
N VAL A 365 -13.30 -17.44 22.57
CA VAL A 365 -14.75 -17.69 22.51
C VAL A 365 -15.37 -17.47 23.89
N ALA A 366 -14.81 -18.10 24.92
CA ALA A 366 -15.31 -17.99 26.29
C ALA A 366 -15.30 -16.54 26.79
N HIS A 367 -14.20 -15.81 26.56
CA HIS A 367 -14.13 -14.39 26.89
C HIS A 367 -15.19 -13.58 26.16
N THR A 368 -15.33 -13.77 24.84
CA THR A 368 -16.31 -13.02 24.04
C THR A 368 -17.75 -13.22 24.53
N LEU A 369 -18.14 -14.45 24.80
CA LEU A 369 -19.49 -14.79 25.28
C LEU A 369 -19.76 -14.26 26.70
N ALA A 370 -18.75 -14.26 27.57
CA ALA A 370 -18.86 -13.69 28.92
C ALA A 370 -19.15 -12.18 28.91
N GLN A 371 -18.89 -11.50 27.79
CA GLN A 371 -19.15 -10.07 27.59
C GLN A 371 -20.42 -9.82 26.77
N HIS A 372 -21.31 -10.80 26.71
CA HIS A 372 -22.53 -10.78 25.87
C HIS A 372 -22.24 -10.54 24.38
N GLY A 373 -21.03 -10.87 23.94
CA GLY A 373 -20.61 -10.78 22.55
C GLY A 373 -21.16 -11.92 21.68
N LYS A 374 -20.80 -11.88 20.41
CA LYS A 374 -21.09 -12.92 19.41
C LYS A 374 -19.79 -13.62 19.02
N ALA A 375 -19.79 -14.95 19.06
CA ALA A 375 -18.72 -15.78 18.54
C ALA A 375 -19.32 -16.74 17.52
N ALA A 376 -18.90 -16.63 16.26
CA ALA A 376 -19.34 -17.50 15.18
C ALA A 376 -18.12 -18.16 14.53
N ILE A 377 -18.09 -19.49 14.51
CA ILE A 377 -17.09 -20.28 13.80
C ILE A 377 -17.80 -21.00 12.65
N THR A 378 -17.37 -20.69 11.42
CA THR A 378 -18.04 -21.14 10.20
C THR A 378 -17.03 -21.73 9.24
N SER A 379 -17.38 -22.87 8.61
CA SER A 379 -16.67 -23.36 7.43
C SER A 379 -17.37 -22.91 6.16
N TYR A 380 -16.61 -22.32 5.24
CA TYR A 380 -17.02 -21.90 3.92
C TYR A 380 -16.50 -22.90 2.89
N ASN A 381 -17.34 -23.29 1.92
CA ASN A 381 -17.00 -24.32 0.92
C ASN A 381 -15.84 -23.92 0.00
N SER A 382 -15.60 -22.62 -0.15
CA SER A 382 -14.55 -22.03 -0.98
C SER A 382 -13.96 -20.78 -0.33
N TYR A 383 -12.76 -20.37 -0.74
CA TYR A 383 -12.21 -19.06 -0.38
C TYR A 383 -13.08 -17.93 -0.91
N TYR A 384 -13.64 -18.08 -2.11
CA TYR A 384 -14.53 -17.08 -2.69
C TYR A 384 -15.78 -16.81 -1.87
N ASP A 385 -16.42 -17.86 -1.34
CA ASP A 385 -17.59 -17.71 -0.48
C ASP A 385 -17.24 -17.04 0.84
N PHE A 386 -16.10 -17.39 1.44
CA PHE A 386 -15.55 -16.68 2.59
C PHE A 386 -15.28 -15.19 2.26
N TYR A 387 -14.61 -14.91 1.15
CA TYR A 387 -14.27 -13.55 0.72
C TYR A 387 -15.52 -12.68 0.58
N LYS A 388 -16.56 -13.17 -0.11
CA LYS A 388 -17.84 -12.45 -0.25
C LYS A 388 -18.53 -12.24 1.10
N ALA A 389 -18.52 -13.25 1.97
CA ALA A 389 -19.26 -13.20 3.22
C ALA A 389 -18.57 -12.36 4.31
N VAL A 390 -17.24 -12.31 4.32
CA VAL A 390 -16.46 -11.78 5.46
C VAL A 390 -15.59 -10.59 5.09
N ILE A 391 -15.02 -10.59 3.89
CA ILE A 391 -14.00 -9.59 3.49
C ILE A 391 -14.61 -8.45 2.67
N ASN A 392 -15.34 -8.77 1.60
CA ASN A 392 -15.82 -7.82 0.60
C ASN A 392 -16.95 -6.91 1.14
N GLY A 393 -16.58 -5.96 1.99
CA GLY A 393 -17.50 -4.95 2.51
C GLY A 393 -18.27 -5.31 3.78
N THR A 394 -17.90 -6.41 4.43
CA THR A 394 -18.66 -6.98 5.56
C THR A 394 -17.96 -6.77 6.90
N HIS A 395 -16.90 -7.54 7.19
CA HIS A 395 -16.28 -7.56 8.52
C HIS A 395 -14.83 -7.07 8.52
N ALA A 396 -14.06 -7.34 7.46
CA ALA A 396 -12.72 -6.79 7.34
C ALA A 396 -12.79 -5.26 7.32
N ALA A 397 -12.19 -4.63 8.34
CA ALA A 397 -12.32 -3.21 8.61
C ALA A 397 -12.05 -2.38 7.35
N ILE A 398 -13.08 -1.67 6.88
CA ILE A 398 -12.89 -0.61 5.90
C ILE A 398 -12.42 0.59 6.71
N VAL A 399 -11.13 0.90 6.59
CA VAL A 399 -10.69 2.27 6.85
C VAL A 399 -11.57 3.17 5.98
N PRO A 400 -12.33 4.12 6.56
CA PRO A 400 -13.28 4.94 5.83
C PRO A 400 -12.59 5.60 4.63
N VAL A 401 -13.31 5.61 3.50
CA VAL A 401 -12.90 6.33 2.29
C VAL A 401 -13.46 7.75 2.34
N SER A 402 -12.93 8.65 1.52
CA SER A 402 -13.34 10.07 1.53
C SER A 402 -13.16 10.74 2.89
N VAL A 403 -12.12 10.34 3.63
CA VAL A 403 -11.62 11.04 4.81
C VAL A 403 -10.09 11.02 4.75
N ALA A 404 -9.42 11.94 5.43
CA ALA A 404 -7.98 11.85 5.56
C ALA A 404 -7.63 10.77 6.59
N VAL A 405 -6.65 9.92 6.25
CA VAL A 405 -6.23 8.82 7.12
C VAL A 405 -4.72 8.81 7.20
N MET A 406 -4.18 9.07 8.39
CA MET A 406 -2.76 8.91 8.68
C MET A 406 -2.56 7.62 9.46
N VAL A 407 -1.49 6.90 9.12
CA VAL A 407 -1.22 5.57 9.65
C VAL A 407 0.12 5.56 10.35
N THR A 408 0.24 4.78 11.41
CA THR A 408 1.53 4.27 11.89
C THR A 408 1.43 2.77 12.09
N SER A 409 2.55 2.06 11.90
CA SER A 409 2.60 0.63 12.14
C SER A 409 3.95 0.17 12.68
N ARG A 410 3.90 -0.95 13.39
CA ARG A 410 5.08 -1.71 13.81
C ARG A 410 4.84 -3.20 13.62
N VAL A 411 5.72 -3.82 12.84
CA VAL A 411 5.82 -5.28 12.73
C VAL A 411 6.48 -5.80 14.00
N ILE A 412 5.77 -6.65 14.74
CA ILE A 412 6.17 -7.17 16.06
C ILE A 412 6.75 -8.59 15.90
N PRO A 413 8.06 -8.78 16.13
CA PRO A 413 8.71 -10.10 16.10
C PRO A 413 8.18 -11.02 17.20
N GLU A 414 8.29 -12.33 16.97
CA GLU A 414 7.97 -13.37 17.96
C GLU A 414 8.71 -13.18 19.31
N THR A 415 9.90 -12.58 19.30
CA THR A 415 10.70 -12.32 20.51
C THR A 415 9.94 -11.49 21.55
N VAL A 416 9.03 -10.60 21.13
CA VAL A 416 8.17 -9.82 22.03
C VAL A 416 7.10 -10.70 22.68
N PHE A 417 6.58 -11.70 21.96
CA PHE A 417 5.50 -12.57 22.44
C PHE A 417 5.99 -13.60 23.46
N VAL A 418 7.21 -14.13 23.29
CA VAL A 418 7.77 -15.16 24.18
C VAL A 418 8.31 -14.60 25.50
N ASN A 419 8.51 -13.28 25.59
CA ASN A 419 8.94 -12.61 26.82
C ASN A 419 7.71 -12.01 27.53
N ASP A 420 7.39 -12.49 28.74
CA ASP A 420 6.19 -12.08 29.47
C ASP A 420 6.12 -10.57 29.74
N THR A 421 7.25 -9.95 30.10
CA THR A 421 7.32 -8.51 30.34
C THR A 421 7.12 -7.71 29.06
N ALA A 422 7.79 -8.10 27.97
CA ALA A 422 7.64 -7.44 26.67
C ALA A 422 6.23 -7.61 26.10
N ARG A 423 5.63 -8.80 26.24
CA ARG A 423 4.25 -9.09 25.85
C ARG A 423 3.26 -8.22 26.62
N ALA A 424 3.41 -8.11 27.95
CA ALA A 424 2.56 -7.24 28.76
C ALA A 424 2.72 -5.75 28.36
N SER A 425 3.96 -5.29 28.15
CA SER A 425 4.22 -3.91 27.68
C SER A 425 3.62 -3.64 26.30
N MET A 426 3.59 -4.65 25.41
CA MET A 426 2.95 -4.55 24.11
C MET A 426 1.43 -4.40 24.24
N VAL A 427 0.80 -5.19 25.10
CA VAL A 427 -0.64 -5.06 25.39
C VAL A 427 -0.95 -3.66 25.93
N ASP A 428 -0.17 -3.19 26.91
CA ASP A 428 -0.34 -1.86 27.49
C ASP A 428 -0.15 -0.75 26.45
N ALA A 429 0.82 -0.89 25.54
CA ALA A 429 1.03 0.04 24.44
C ALA A 429 -0.16 0.07 23.47
N ILE A 430 -0.71 -1.09 23.10
CA ILE A 430 -1.90 -1.20 22.23
C ILE A 430 -3.10 -0.49 22.88
N MET A 431 -3.34 -0.71 24.16
CA MET A 431 -4.42 -0.03 24.90
C MET A 431 -4.13 1.48 25.03
N GLY A 432 -2.86 1.87 25.17
CA GLY A 432 -2.42 3.27 25.18
C GLY A 432 -2.75 4.01 23.89
N LEU A 433 -2.56 3.38 22.73
CA LEU A 433 -2.93 3.94 21.42
C LEU A 433 -4.43 4.27 21.36
N GLN A 434 -5.29 3.35 21.82
CA GLN A 434 -6.75 3.60 21.88
C GLN A 434 -7.11 4.74 22.83
N LYS A 435 -6.47 4.79 24.01
CA LYS A 435 -6.67 5.86 24.98
C LYS A 435 -6.26 7.23 24.43
N SER A 436 -5.29 7.27 23.51
CA SER A 436 -4.91 8.46 22.74
C SER A 436 -5.90 8.83 21.63
N GLY A 437 -7.00 8.08 21.46
CA GLY A 437 -8.04 8.35 20.46
C GLY A 437 -7.78 7.74 19.08
N LEU A 438 -6.80 6.83 18.96
CA LEU A 438 -6.47 6.18 17.69
C LEU A 438 -7.32 4.92 17.50
N ALA A 439 -7.74 4.66 16.26
CA ALA A 439 -8.29 3.36 15.90
C ALA A 439 -7.14 2.36 15.72
N VAL A 440 -7.23 1.18 16.35
CA VAL A 440 -6.13 0.21 16.41
C VAL A 440 -6.54 -1.14 15.87
N SER A 441 -5.65 -1.77 15.12
CA SER A 441 -5.76 -3.17 14.69
C SER A 441 -4.42 -3.87 14.86
N MET A 442 -4.44 -5.15 15.21
CA MET A 442 -3.29 -6.04 15.07
C MET A 442 -3.55 -6.98 13.89
N LEU A 443 -2.68 -6.93 12.90
CA LEU A 443 -2.78 -7.76 11.71
C LEU A 443 -1.95 -9.02 11.93
N SER A 444 -2.61 -10.15 12.17
CA SER A 444 -1.97 -11.48 12.11
C SER A 444 -1.96 -12.04 10.69
N THR A 445 -1.58 -11.18 9.74
CA THR A 445 -1.41 -11.49 8.32
C THR A 445 0.06 -11.63 7.96
N MET A 446 0.94 -11.69 8.97
CA MET A 446 2.37 -11.91 8.77
C MET A 446 2.60 -13.34 8.24
N PRO A 447 3.58 -13.56 7.35
CA PRO A 447 3.86 -14.88 6.79
C PRO A 447 4.64 -15.75 7.77
N PHE A 448 4.15 -15.90 9.01
CA PHE A 448 4.88 -16.51 10.12
C PHE A 448 5.10 -18.01 9.91
N LEU A 449 4.03 -18.78 9.72
CA LEU A 449 4.10 -20.21 9.43
C LEU A 449 4.77 -20.48 8.07
N TYR A 450 4.44 -19.69 7.05
CA TYR A 450 5.12 -19.75 5.76
C TYR A 450 6.63 -19.55 5.91
N GLY A 451 7.05 -18.53 6.66
CA GLY A 451 8.45 -18.18 6.92
C GLY A 451 9.24 -19.27 7.64
N ARG A 452 8.59 -20.09 8.47
CA ARG A 452 9.20 -21.28 9.10
C ARG A 452 9.48 -22.41 8.12
N ARG A 453 8.73 -22.48 7.02
CA ARG A 453 8.86 -23.52 5.98
C ARG A 453 9.87 -23.16 4.89
N GLN A 454 10.26 -21.89 4.79
CA GLN A 454 11.20 -21.42 3.77
C GLN A 454 12.64 -21.43 4.28
N THR A 455 13.53 -22.05 3.52
CA THR A 455 14.98 -22.11 3.80
C THR A 455 15.79 -21.03 3.09
N GLN A 456 15.27 -20.43 2.02
CA GLN A 456 15.90 -19.34 1.27
C GLN A 456 14.87 -18.25 0.98
N ARG A 457 15.23 -16.99 1.26
CA ARG A 457 14.38 -15.82 1.02
C ARG A 457 14.91 -15.08 -0.19
N MET A 458 14.05 -14.85 -1.17
CA MET A 458 14.41 -14.23 -2.46
C MET A 458 13.56 -12.99 -2.76
N THR A 459 13.02 -12.34 -1.74
CA THR A 459 12.27 -11.08 -1.81
C THR A 459 13.09 -9.97 -1.18
N SER A 460 12.76 -8.72 -1.48
CA SER A 460 13.40 -7.55 -0.87
C SER A 460 12.59 -6.95 0.28
N VAL A 461 11.52 -7.64 0.72
CA VAL A 461 10.77 -7.31 1.95
C VAL A 461 11.70 -7.41 3.15
N HIS A 462 11.52 -6.52 4.13
CA HIS A 462 12.30 -6.55 5.37
C HIS A 462 12.26 -7.95 6.03
N PRO A 463 13.40 -8.60 6.31
CA PRO A 463 13.44 -10.00 6.74
C PRO A 463 12.62 -10.31 8.00
N THR A 464 12.47 -9.33 8.90
CA THR A 464 11.67 -9.45 10.14
C THR A 464 10.24 -9.91 9.90
N TRP A 465 9.59 -9.55 8.78
CA TRP A 465 8.20 -9.95 8.48
C TRP A 465 7.94 -11.45 8.68
N TYR A 466 8.87 -12.28 8.23
CA TYR A 466 8.76 -13.74 8.25
C TYR A 466 9.09 -14.36 9.63
N ARG A 467 9.39 -13.55 10.65
CA ARG A 467 9.60 -13.95 12.04
C ARG A 467 8.67 -13.19 12.99
N SER A 468 7.65 -12.53 12.44
CA SER A 468 6.71 -11.69 13.17
C SER A 468 5.33 -12.29 13.18
N VAL A 469 4.61 -12.05 14.28
CA VAL A 469 3.26 -12.60 14.49
C VAL A 469 2.20 -11.55 14.14
N TRP A 470 2.46 -10.28 14.50
CA TRP A 470 1.57 -9.15 14.22
C TRP A 470 2.28 -8.02 13.48
N SER A 471 1.51 -7.26 12.72
CA SER A 471 1.73 -5.83 12.53
C SER A 471 0.70 -5.06 13.36
N VAL A 472 1.13 -4.27 14.34
CA VAL A 472 0.23 -3.37 15.08
C VAL A 472 0.11 -2.10 14.26
N VAL A 473 -1.11 -1.72 13.92
CA VAL A 473 -1.43 -0.57 13.08
C VAL A 473 -2.38 0.35 13.83
N ALA A 474 -2.11 1.65 13.78
CA ALA A 474 -2.97 2.67 14.35
C ALA A 474 -3.26 3.78 13.33
N TYR A 475 -4.51 4.24 13.34
CA TYR A 475 -5.03 5.22 12.41
C TYR A 475 -5.46 6.47 13.16
N ALA A 476 -5.08 7.62 12.61
CA ALA A 476 -5.66 8.92 12.95
C ALA A 476 -6.36 9.49 11.71
N MET A 477 -7.41 10.26 11.92
CA MET A 477 -8.23 10.81 10.85
C MET A 477 -8.52 12.29 11.09
N TRP A 478 -8.78 13.01 10.01
CA TRP A 478 -9.30 14.37 10.07
C TRP A 478 -10.24 14.65 8.90
N ASN A 479 -11.06 15.69 9.05
CA ASN A 479 -12.07 16.11 8.10
C ASN A 479 -11.55 17.17 7.13
N ALA A 480 -12.35 17.53 6.13
CA ALA A 480 -11.91 18.47 5.09
C ALA A 480 -11.69 19.89 5.64
N ASP A 481 -12.52 20.33 6.58
CA ASP A 481 -12.46 21.61 7.30
C ASP A 481 -11.31 21.74 8.30
N SER A 482 -10.63 20.64 8.63
CA SER A 482 -9.60 20.65 9.68
C SER A 482 -8.47 21.61 9.32
N SER A 483 -8.16 22.50 10.26
CA SER A 483 -7.13 23.53 10.19
C SER A 483 -5.72 22.93 10.13
N PHE A 484 -4.73 23.75 9.76
CA PHE A 484 -3.32 23.34 9.80
C PHE A 484 -2.91 22.86 11.20
N GLU A 485 -3.37 23.54 12.25
CA GLU A 485 -3.02 23.24 13.64
C GLU A 485 -3.60 21.88 14.09
N GLU A 486 -4.84 21.57 13.71
CA GLU A 486 -5.48 20.28 14.00
C GLU A 486 -4.79 19.13 13.26
N ARG A 487 -4.44 19.34 11.99
CA ARG A 487 -3.65 18.38 11.20
C ARG A 487 -2.28 18.18 11.86
N GLN A 488 -1.60 19.26 12.26
CA GLN A 488 -0.28 19.20 12.89
C GLN A 488 -0.30 18.47 14.24
N LYS A 489 -1.32 18.72 15.06
CA LYS A 489 -1.54 18.00 16.33
C LYS A 489 -1.71 16.50 16.09
N THR A 490 -2.46 16.13 15.05
CA THR A 490 -2.70 14.74 14.68
C THR A 490 -1.41 14.02 14.26
N VAL A 491 -0.61 14.64 13.38
CA VAL A 491 0.64 14.02 12.92
C VAL A 491 1.72 13.99 14.01
N THR A 492 1.68 14.94 14.96
CA THR A 492 2.58 14.95 16.14
C THR A 492 2.23 13.83 17.11
N LEU A 493 0.92 13.58 17.34
CA LEU A 493 0.48 12.41 18.12
C LEU A 493 0.99 11.12 17.49
N LEU A 494 0.79 10.93 16.19
CA LEU A 494 1.28 9.74 15.49
C LEU A 494 2.80 9.63 15.52
N GLN A 495 3.55 10.73 15.46
CA GLN A 495 5.00 10.72 15.61
C GLN A 495 5.41 10.13 16.96
N LYS A 496 4.80 10.62 18.05
CA LYS A 496 5.04 10.13 19.41
C LYS A 496 4.76 8.64 19.50
N GLU A 497 3.59 8.21 19.04
CA GLU A 497 3.20 6.80 19.12
C GLU A 497 4.05 5.88 18.22
N THR A 498 4.52 6.39 17.08
CA THR A 498 5.50 5.69 16.24
C THR A 498 6.79 5.43 17.03
N GLN A 499 7.30 6.41 17.78
CA GLN A 499 8.49 6.21 18.60
C GLN A 499 8.25 5.23 19.75
N SER A 500 7.09 5.30 20.41
CA SER A 500 6.70 4.33 21.46
C SER A 500 6.73 2.89 20.93
N LEU A 501 6.14 2.65 19.75
CA LEU A 501 6.11 1.33 19.13
C LEU A 501 7.51 0.85 18.68
N LYS A 502 8.36 1.77 18.20
CA LYS A 502 9.75 1.44 17.87
C LYS A 502 10.55 1.00 19.10
N GLN A 503 10.37 1.69 20.23
CA GLN A 503 11.02 1.32 21.50
C GLN A 503 10.53 -0.02 22.04
N LEU A 504 9.24 -0.32 21.88
CA LEU A 504 8.63 -1.58 22.29
C LEU A 504 9.20 -2.78 21.52
N ALA A 505 9.37 -2.64 20.20
CA ALA A 505 9.85 -3.71 19.33
C ALA A 505 11.02 -3.21 18.47
N PRO A 506 12.23 -3.04 19.03
CA PRO A 506 13.36 -2.45 18.32
C PRO A 506 13.84 -3.31 17.13
N GLU A 507 13.74 -4.63 17.23
CA GLU A 507 14.01 -5.57 16.13
C GLU A 507 12.89 -5.63 15.08
N GLY A 508 11.77 -4.96 15.35
CA GLY A 508 10.67 -4.77 14.43
C GLY A 508 11.04 -3.93 13.22
N CYS A 509 10.08 -3.78 12.30
CA CYS A 509 10.20 -2.89 11.14
C CYS A 509 8.87 -2.18 10.90
N THR A 510 8.79 -1.32 9.89
CA THR A 510 7.55 -0.64 9.49
C THR A 510 7.15 -1.07 8.08
N TYR A 511 5.86 -1.33 7.88
CA TYR A 511 5.35 -1.64 6.55
C TYR A 511 5.30 -0.37 5.71
N ALA A 512 6.03 -0.34 4.58
CA ALA A 512 6.12 0.84 3.72
C ALA A 512 4.76 1.33 3.15
N ASN A 513 3.73 0.47 3.05
CA ASN A 513 2.39 0.92 2.64
C ASN A 513 1.58 1.52 3.79
N GLU A 514 1.82 1.10 5.03
CA GLU A 514 1.01 1.45 6.21
C GLU A 514 1.91 2.09 7.28
N GLY A 515 2.86 2.92 6.84
CA GLY A 515 3.86 3.55 7.70
C GLY A 515 3.53 5.00 7.99
N TYR A 516 4.13 5.52 9.07
CA TYR A 516 4.10 6.95 9.36
C TYR A 516 4.80 7.73 8.24
N ALA A 517 4.12 8.74 7.68
CA ALA A 517 4.61 9.44 6.50
C ALA A 517 5.96 10.15 6.74
N TRP A 518 6.20 10.67 7.94
CA TRP A 518 7.45 11.39 8.29
C TRP A 518 8.41 10.52 9.12
N LEU A 519 8.47 9.22 8.82
CA LEU A 519 9.30 8.27 9.54
C LEU A 519 10.80 8.60 9.41
N ALA A 520 11.43 8.94 10.53
CA ALA A 520 12.88 9.09 10.59
C ALA A 520 13.59 7.74 10.38
N GLY A 521 14.63 7.73 9.54
CA GLY A 521 15.34 6.50 9.18
C GLY A 521 14.50 5.54 8.32
N TRP A 522 13.54 6.06 7.55
CA TRP A 522 12.57 5.28 6.76
C TRP A 522 13.19 4.16 5.94
N SER A 523 14.36 4.36 5.33
CA SER A 523 15.03 3.36 4.49
C SER A 523 15.36 2.08 5.27
N GLN A 524 15.88 2.24 6.48
CA GLN A 524 16.18 1.12 7.37
C GLN A 524 14.89 0.48 7.91
N GLU A 525 13.90 1.28 8.26
CA GLU A 525 12.62 0.77 8.76
C GLU A 525 11.82 -0.03 7.72
N PHE A 526 11.93 0.32 6.43
CA PHE A 526 11.19 -0.32 5.36
C PHE A 526 11.92 -1.53 4.75
N TRP A 527 13.25 -1.48 4.65
CA TRP A 527 14.02 -2.51 3.94
C TRP A 527 15.25 -3.03 4.69
N GLY A 528 15.71 -2.33 5.73
CA GLY A 528 16.89 -2.73 6.51
C GLY A 528 18.12 -2.91 5.62
N GLU A 529 18.78 -4.07 5.77
CA GLU A 529 19.97 -4.45 5.01
C GLU A 529 19.77 -4.47 3.48
N ASN A 530 18.53 -4.56 2.98
CA ASN A 530 18.26 -4.60 1.55
C ASN A 530 18.37 -3.22 0.86
N TYR A 531 18.38 -2.12 1.62
CA TYR A 531 18.22 -0.78 1.03
C TYR A 531 19.35 -0.40 0.06
N ASP A 532 20.60 -0.70 0.40
CA ASP A 532 21.74 -0.30 -0.44
C ASP A 532 21.70 -1.01 -1.80
N ALA A 533 21.40 -2.31 -1.82
CA ALA A 533 21.22 -3.06 -3.07
C ALA A 533 20.03 -2.53 -3.89
N LEU A 534 18.91 -2.20 -3.23
CA LEU A 534 17.78 -1.56 -3.90
C LEU A 534 18.17 -0.22 -4.53
N LEU A 535 18.96 0.60 -3.82
CA LEU A 535 19.42 1.90 -4.29
C LEU A 535 20.36 1.78 -5.50
N GLU A 536 21.23 0.77 -5.54
CA GLU A 536 22.06 0.49 -6.70
C GLU A 536 21.23 0.11 -7.93
N LEU A 537 20.22 -0.74 -7.76
CA LEU A 537 19.32 -1.13 -8.84
C LEU A 537 18.47 0.06 -9.31
N LYS A 538 18.05 0.92 -8.40
CA LYS A 538 17.34 2.17 -8.73
C LYS A 538 18.18 3.03 -9.68
N LYS A 539 19.47 3.23 -9.39
CA LYS A 539 20.38 3.99 -10.26
C LYS A 539 20.54 3.35 -11.64
N ARG A 540 20.45 2.02 -11.74
CA ARG A 540 20.57 1.27 -13.01
C ARG A 540 19.31 1.36 -13.87
N TYR A 541 18.13 1.19 -13.28
CA TYR A 541 16.85 1.14 -14.02
C TYR A 541 16.15 2.49 -14.13
N ASP A 542 16.59 3.48 -13.36
CA ASP A 542 16.21 4.88 -13.53
C ASP A 542 17.45 5.80 -13.57
N PRO A 543 18.27 5.68 -14.63
CA PRO A 543 19.52 6.43 -14.76
C PRO A 543 19.29 7.94 -14.91
N TYR A 544 18.09 8.35 -15.31
CA TYR A 544 17.71 9.75 -15.51
C TYR A 544 16.96 10.36 -14.31
N ARG A 545 16.75 9.58 -13.24
CA ARG A 545 16.02 9.99 -12.03
C ARG A 545 14.61 10.53 -12.35
N LEU A 546 13.92 9.97 -13.36
CA LEU A 546 12.57 10.39 -13.74
C LEU A 546 11.53 10.01 -12.69
N LEU A 547 11.82 8.97 -11.93
CA LEU A 547 10.90 8.40 -10.97
C LEU A 547 11.31 8.80 -9.56
N SER A 548 10.43 9.53 -8.87
CA SER A 548 10.62 9.90 -7.47
C SER A 548 9.27 10.00 -6.79
N CYS A 549 9.15 9.38 -5.62
CA CYS A 549 8.01 9.48 -4.73
C CYS A 549 8.49 9.54 -3.27
N TRP A 550 7.64 10.07 -2.39
CA TRP A 550 7.96 10.28 -0.98
C TRP A 550 8.40 8.97 -0.30
N HIS A 551 9.60 8.96 0.30
CA HIS A 551 10.22 7.80 0.94
C HIS A 551 10.31 6.54 0.05
N CYS A 552 10.38 6.71 -1.27
CA CYS A 552 10.68 5.63 -2.20
C CYS A 552 12.19 5.41 -2.32
N VAL A 553 12.63 4.26 -2.83
CA VAL A 553 14.06 3.99 -3.01
C VAL A 553 14.69 5.04 -3.93
N GLY A 554 15.74 5.70 -3.45
CA GLY A 554 16.41 6.79 -4.16
C GLY A 554 15.66 8.11 -4.16
N TRP A 555 14.66 8.28 -3.30
CA TRP A 555 14.02 9.57 -3.03
C TRP A 555 15.06 10.60 -2.57
N ASP A 556 14.89 11.83 -3.04
CA ASP A 556 15.77 12.96 -2.76
C ASP A 556 15.04 13.96 -1.87
N GLU A 557 15.46 14.01 -0.60
CA GLU A 557 14.92 14.91 0.42
C GLU A 557 15.07 16.39 0.05
N SER A 558 16.03 16.73 -0.82
CA SER A 558 16.27 18.11 -1.24
C SER A 558 15.32 18.59 -2.36
N HIS A 559 14.50 17.70 -2.94
CA HIS A 559 13.65 18.06 -4.07
C HIS A 559 12.44 18.89 -3.61
N PRO A 560 12.24 20.13 -4.12
CA PRO A 560 11.21 21.06 -3.61
C PRO A 560 9.75 20.63 -3.85
N ASN A 561 9.50 19.54 -4.59
CA ASN A 561 8.17 19.18 -5.07
C ASN A 561 7.35 18.35 -4.06
N TYR A 562 7.70 18.41 -2.78
CA TYR A 562 7.03 17.67 -1.71
C TYR A 562 6.56 18.56 -0.55
N GLU A 563 6.54 19.89 -0.72
CA GLU A 563 6.11 20.87 0.30
C GLU A 563 4.72 20.56 0.88
N CYS A 564 3.80 20.05 0.07
CA CYS A 564 2.47 19.65 0.55
C CYS A 564 2.49 18.53 1.60
N ILE A 565 3.54 17.72 1.63
CA ILE A 565 3.75 16.65 2.62
C ILE A 565 4.72 17.14 3.69
N SER A 566 5.89 17.65 3.31
CA SER A 566 6.94 18.07 4.25
C SER A 566 6.54 19.28 5.10
N GLY A 567 5.70 20.18 4.59
CA GLY A 567 5.26 21.37 5.34
C GLY A 567 4.36 21.05 6.54
N LEU A 568 3.76 19.86 6.60
CA LEU A 568 3.01 19.40 7.77
C LEU A 568 3.88 18.61 8.77
N ALA A 569 5.15 18.31 8.44
CA ALA A 569 6.02 17.55 9.32
C ALA A 569 6.03 18.16 10.74
N PRO A 570 5.99 17.33 11.80
CA PRO A 570 6.11 17.83 13.17
C PRO A 570 7.40 18.64 13.30
N ARG A 571 7.31 19.85 13.86
CA ARG A 571 8.50 20.67 14.11
C ARG A 571 9.31 19.97 15.20
N VAL A 572 10.58 19.71 14.93
CA VAL A 572 11.53 19.31 15.95
C VAL A 572 11.78 20.55 16.80
N ASN A 573 11.30 20.55 18.04
CA ASN A 573 11.66 21.58 19.01
C ASN A 573 13.08 21.37 19.53
#